data_AF-A0A0Q6MKR6-F1
#
_entry.id   AF-A0A0Q6MKR6-F1
#
_cell.length_a   1.000
_cell.length_b   1.000
_cell.length_c   1.000
_cell.angle_alpha   90.00
_cell.angle_beta   90.00
_cell.angle_gamma   90.00
#
_symmetry.space_group_name_H-M   'P 1'
#
loop_
_entity.id
_entity.type
_entity.pdbx_description
1 polymer ?
#
loop_
_entity_poly.entity_id
_entity_poly.type
_entity_poly.pdbx_seq_one_letter_code
_entity_poly.pdbx_strand_id
1 'polypeptide(L)'
;MSAMASMSCIAAAALVAAPAASAQSMYRCKSGNSTYLSDRPCTSGAGSTLGTIGTAPSPTYPQPSGTYVQRAPKAAEHVGYLSSACADIAEAIRTGPSRGVRGDVIGGLHEEYRQKCSEDDAAARQRVAEDRRNERDTKRAAQSASQQQQQQARIASDQCNELLRILAAKRRQTATMSDGERADLQRSEASYAERCKQ
;
A
#
# COMPACT_ATOMS: atom_id res chain seq x y z
N MET A 1 -48.81 -59.36 15.21
CA MET A 1 -50.00 -59.31 16.09
C MET A 1 -49.64 -58.34 17.21
N SER A 2 -49.99 -57.06 17.04
CA SER A 2 -51.09 -56.36 17.75
C SER A 2 -50.76 -56.24 19.26
N ALA A 3 -50.77 -55.10 19.94
CA ALA A 3 -51.52 -53.86 19.73
C ALA A 3 -50.87 -52.66 20.47
N MET A 4 -51.35 -51.47 20.11
CA MET A 4 -51.09 -50.14 20.68
C MET A 4 -51.55 -50.01 22.15
N ALA A 5 -50.87 -49.16 22.93
CA ALA A 5 -51.49 -48.37 24.01
C ALA A 5 -50.73 -47.06 24.26
N SER A 6 -51.43 -45.99 23.91
CA SER A 6 -51.20 -44.56 24.03
C SER A 6 -50.89 -44.07 25.46
N MET A 7 -50.06 -43.04 25.61
CA MET A 7 -50.26 -42.03 26.67
C MET A 7 -49.61 -40.68 26.31
N SER A 8 -50.47 -39.68 26.13
CA SER A 8 -50.19 -38.29 25.76
C SER A 8 -49.42 -37.52 26.84
N CYS A 9 -48.53 -36.62 26.43
CA CYS A 9 -48.16 -35.44 27.23
C CYS A 9 -47.78 -34.23 26.34
N ILE A 10 -48.74 -33.30 26.25
CA ILE A 10 -48.60 -31.83 26.25
C ILE A 10 -47.81 -31.18 25.11
N ALA A 11 -48.58 -30.63 24.17
CA ALA A 11 -48.17 -29.58 23.25
C ALA A 11 -47.95 -28.25 24.00
N ALA A 12 -46.78 -27.65 23.84
CA ALA A 12 -46.53 -26.25 24.15
C ALA A 12 -45.96 -25.57 22.89
N ALA A 13 -46.84 -25.15 21.99
CA ALA A 13 -46.50 -24.26 20.89
C ALA A 13 -46.29 -22.86 21.48
N ALA A 14 -45.02 -22.49 21.70
CA ALA A 14 -44.65 -21.13 22.03
C ALA A 14 -44.84 -20.25 20.78
N LEU A 15 -46.00 -19.60 20.68
CA LEU A 15 -46.23 -18.48 19.78
C LEU A 15 -45.37 -17.31 20.24
N VAL A 16 -44.19 -17.17 19.63
CA VAL A 16 -43.39 -15.95 19.76
C VAL A 16 -44.10 -14.86 18.94
N ALA A 17 -44.73 -13.95 19.66
CA ALA A 17 -45.24 -12.70 19.10
C ALA A 17 -44.06 -11.92 18.50
N ALA A 18 -43.95 -11.88 17.18
CA ALA A 18 -43.06 -10.97 16.49
C ALA A 18 -43.57 -9.53 16.73
N PRO A 19 -42.74 -8.60 17.21
CA PRO A 19 -43.13 -7.21 17.29
C PRO A 19 -43.39 -6.72 15.86
N ALA A 20 -44.58 -6.17 15.63
CA ALA A 20 -44.88 -5.42 14.42
C ALA A 20 -43.90 -4.25 14.35
N ALA A 21 -42.86 -4.40 13.54
CA ALA A 21 -41.97 -3.31 13.18
C ALA A 21 -42.80 -2.29 12.40
N SER A 22 -43.21 -1.22 13.08
CA SER A 22 -43.71 -0.02 12.42
C SER A 22 -42.56 0.50 11.56
N ALA A 23 -42.64 0.24 10.25
CA ALA A 23 -41.67 0.73 9.28
C ALA A 23 -41.72 2.26 9.27
N GLN A 24 -40.86 2.89 10.06
CA GLN A 24 -40.60 4.32 9.98
C GLN A 24 -39.91 4.56 8.63
N SER A 25 -40.66 5.06 7.66
CA SER A 25 -40.16 5.42 6.34
C SER A 25 -39.36 6.73 6.46
N MET A 26 -38.08 6.60 6.84
CA MET A 26 -37.14 7.73 6.79
C MET A 26 -36.59 7.90 5.38
N TYR A 27 -36.71 9.11 4.85
CA TYR A 27 -36.14 9.49 3.56
C TYR A 27 -34.68 9.89 3.75
N ARG A 28 -33.78 9.32 2.95
CA ARG A 28 -32.40 9.76 2.90
C ARG A 28 -32.25 10.83 1.82
N CYS A 29 -32.16 12.08 2.25
CA CYS A 29 -32.05 13.24 1.37
C CYS A 29 -30.60 13.62 1.14
N LYS A 30 -30.27 14.00 -0.10
CA LYS A 30 -28.96 14.51 -0.48
C LYS A 30 -29.06 15.99 -0.86
N SER A 31 -28.47 16.87 -0.06
CA SER A 31 -28.38 18.31 -0.36
C SER A 31 -26.92 18.68 -0.60
N GLY A 32 -26.57 18.97 -1.85
CA GLY A 32 -25.18 19.20 -2.26
C GLY A 32 -24.27 17.99 -1.97
N ASN A 33 -23.28 18.17 -1.09
CA ASN A 33 -22.28 17.16 -0.73
C ASN A 33 -22.60 16.41 0.58
N SER A 34 -23.73 16.70 1.24
CA SER A 34 -24.13 16.02 2.49
C SER A 34 -25.39 15.19 2.30
N THR A 35 -25.49 14.08 3.05
CA THR A 35 -26.69 13.26 3.13
C THR A 35 -27.25 13.31 4.55
N TYR A 36 -28.54 13.58 4.70
CA TYR A 36 -29.26 13.59 5.97
C TYR A 36 -30.52 12.72 5.91
N LEU A 37 -31.00 12.28 7.06
CA LEU A 37 -32.24 11.50 7.20
C LEU A 37 -33.38 12.46 7.55
N SER A 38 -34.52 12.31 6.90
CA SER A 38 -35.71 13.12 7.13
C SER A 38 -36.95 12.25 7.17
N ASP A 39 -37.86 12.53 8.10
CA ASP A 39 -39.18 11.89 8.17
C ASP A 39 -40.16 12.44 7.12
N ARG A 40 -39.72 13.41 6.31
CA ARG A 40 -40.50 14.01 5.22
C ARG A 40 -39.81 13.77 3.87
N PRO A 41 -40.57 13.60 2.78
CA PRO A 41 -40.00 13.46 1.45
C PRO A 41 -39.13 14.67 1.09
N CYS A 42 -37.99 14.43 0.45
CA CYS A 42 -37.03 15.46 0.09
C CYS A 42 -37.70 16.48 -0.85
N THR A 43 -37.45 17.77 -0.62
CA THR A 43 -37.99 18.82 -1.47
C THR A 43 -37.39 18.72 -2.88
N SER A 44 -38.21 19.01 -3.91
CA SER A 44 -37.88 18.75 -5.32
C SER A 44 -36.57 19.43 -5.73
N GLY A 45 -35.56 18.62 -6.08
CA GLY A 45 -34.21 19.07 -6.47
C GLY A 45 -33.09 18.25 -5.83
N ALA A 46 -33.40 17.54 -4.73
CA ALA A 46 -32.52 16.58 -4.09
C ALA A 46 -32.92 15.15 -4.46
N GLY A 47 -32.06 14.41 -5.16
CA GLY A 47 -32.33 13.00 -5.47
C GLY A 47 -32.59 12.20 -4.20
N SER A 48 -33.81 11.66 -4.07
CA SER A 48 -34.24 10.88 -2.91
C SER A 48 -34.27 9.39 -3.26
N THR A 49 -33.43 8.58 -2.60
CA THR A 49 -33.60 7.12 -2.59
C THR A 49 -34.42 6.75 -1.35
N LEU A 50 -35.60 6.15 -1.56
CA LEU A 50 -36.47 5.68 -0.49
C LEU A 50 -35.78 4.53 0.26
N GLY A 51 -35.52 4.70 1.55
CA GLY A 51 -34.90 3.67 2.40
C GLY A 51 -35.85 3.29 3.53
N THR A 52 -36.26 2.03 3.58
CA THR A 52 -37.00 1.48 4.74
C THR A 52 -36.01 1.05 5.81
N ILE A 53 -36.18 1.50 7.06
CA ILE A 53 -35.42 0.99 8.20
C ILE A 53 -36.05 -0.34 8.62
N GLY A 54 -35.45 -1.42 8.15
CA GLY A 54 -35.69 -2.81 8.54
C GLY A 54 -34.37 -3.58 8.38
N THR A 55 -34.29 -4.79 8.94
CA THR A 55 -33.12 -5.67 8.76
C THR A 55 -32.70 -5.66 7.29
N ALA A 56 -31.47 -5.17 7.04
CA ALA A 56 -30.99 -4.97 5.69
C ALA A 56 -31.23 -6.26 4.91
N PRO A 57 -31.96 -6.24 3.77
CA PRO A 57 -31.88 -7.36 2.86
C PRO A 57 -30.41 -7.52 2.55
N SER A 58 -29.84 -8.68 2.90
CA SER A 58 -28.48 -9.03 2.46
C SER A 58 -28.41 -8.65 0.98
N PRO A 59 -27.38 -7.91 0.55
CA PRO A 59 -27.31 -7.47 -0.83
C PRO A 59 -27.26 -8.73 -1.69
N THR A 60 -28.41 -9.12 -2.23
CA THR A 60 -28.48 -10.03 -3.36
C THR A 60 -27.97 -9.19 -4.52
N TYR A 61 -26.64 -9.09 -4.60
CA TYR A 61 -25.99 -8.66 -5.82
C TYR A 61 -26.61 -9.50 -6.94
N PRO A 62 -27.12 -8.88 -8.01
CA PRO A 62 -27.47 -9.65 -9.19
C PRO A 62 -26.18 -10.37 -9.60
N GLN A 63 -26.12 -11.68 -9.35
CA GLN A 63 -25.07 -12.53 -9.88
C GLN A 63 -25.20 -12.38 -11.39
N PRO A 64 -24.24 -11.72 -12.08
CA PRO A 64 -24.25 -11.78 -13.52
C PRO A 64 -24.11 -13.25 -13.87
N SER A 65 -25.06 -13.79 -14.63
CA SER A 65 -24.95 -15.07 -15.33
C SER A 65 -23.90 -14.94 -16.44
N GLY A 66 -22.69 -14.54 -16.07
CA GLY A 66 -21.49 -14.65 -16.85
C GLY A 66 -20.76 -15.87 -16.34
N THR A 67 -20.34 -16.74 -17.25
CA THR A 67 -19.38 -17.81 -16.99
C THR A 67 -18.17 -17.18 -16.30
N TYR A 68 -18.11 -17.26 -14.96
CA TYR A 68 -17.13 -16.54 -14.15
C TYR A 68 -15.79 -17.25 -14.32
N VAL A 69 -15.01 -16.84 -15.31
CA VAL A 69 -13.62 -17.28 -15.45
C VAL A 69 -12.85 -16.65 -14.30
N GLN A 70 -12.64 -17.41 -13.23
CA GLN A 70 -11.81 -16.99 -12.10
C GLN A 70 -10.42 -16.66 -12.62
N ARG A 71 -10.02 -15.39 -12.54
CA ARG A 71 -8.68 -14.97 -12.94
C ARG A 71 -7.68 -15.55 -11.94
N ALA A 72 -6.66 -16.24 -12.45
CA ALA A 72 -5.62 -16.81 -11.60
C ALA A 72 -4.94 -15.70 -10.76
N PRO A 73 -4.66 -15.94 -9.46
CA PRO A 73 -4.04 -14.95 -8.58
C PRO A 73 -2.62 -14.61 -9.04
N LYS A 74 -2.10 -13.44 -8.65
CA LYS A 74 -0.71 -13.04 -8.98
C LYS A 74 0.27 -14.08 -8.44
N ALA A 75 1.25 -14.46 -9.24
CA ALA A 75 2.32 -15.36 -8.81
C ALA A 75 3.08 -14.74 -7.62
N ALA A 76 3.46 -15.57 -6.66
CA ALA A 76 4.27 -15.13 -5.54
C ALA A 76 5.68 -14.76 -6.00
N GLU A 77 6.30 -13.75 -5.39
CA GLU A 77 7.59 -13.21 -5.86
C GLU A 77 8.73 -14.23 -5.84
N HIS A 78 8.73 -15.17 -4.91
CA HIS A 78 9.77 -16.20 -4.81
C HIS A 78 9.72 -17.23 -5.95
N VAL A 79 8.59 -17.34 -6.67
CA VAL A 79 8.46 -18.29 -7.79
C VAL A 79 9.49 -18.03 -8.89
N GLY A 80 9.92 -16.78 -9.05
CA GLY A 80 10.98 -16.42 -10.02
C GLY A 80 12.38 -16.96 -9.67
N TYR A 81 12.58 -17.43 -8.44
CA TYR A 81 13.85 -18.00 -7.98
C TYR A 81 13.79 -19.52 -7.78
N LEU A 82 12.63 -20.13 -7.98
CA LEU A 82 12.48 -21.57 -7.95
C LEU A 82 13.17 -22.19 -9.17
N SER A 83 13.59 -23.44 -9.02
CA SER A 83 13.90 -24.32 -10.13
C SER A 83 12.70 -24.47 -11.08
N SER A 84 12.97 -24.76 -12.36
CA SER A 84 11.91 -24.90 -13.38
C SER A 84 10.86 -25.94 -13.00
N ALA A 85 11.29 -27.09 -12.48
CA ALA A 85 10.38 -28.16 -12.07
C ALA A 85 9.43 -27.72 -10.94
N CYS A 86 9.94 -26.98 -9.95
CA CYS A 86 9.11 -26.48 -8.85
C CYS A 86 8.22 -25.30 -9.28
N ALA A 87 8.72 -24.44 -10.16
CA ALA A 87 7.93 -23.37 -10.77
C ALA A 87 6.74 -23.92 -11.57
N ASP A 88 6.92 -25.01 -12.31
CA ASP A 88 5.85 -25.66 -13.08
C ASP A 88 4.74 -26.19 -12.17
N ILE A 89 5.09 -26.86 -11.06
CA ILE A 89 4.10 -27.36 -10.09
C ILE A 89 3.39 -26.18 -9.41
N ALA A 90 4.11 -25.13 -9.01
CA ALA A 90 3.52 -23.93 -8.42
C ALA A 90 2.55 -23.24 -9.39
N GLU A 91 2.88 -23.19 -10.67
CA GLU A 91 2.03 -22.61 -11.72
C GLU A 91 0.79 -23.48 -12.00
N ALA A 92 0.93 -24.80 -11.97
CA ALA A 92 -0.18 -25.74 -12.08
C ALA A 92 -1.16 -25.59 -10.91
N ILE A 93 -0.66 -25.45 -9.68
CA ILE A 93 -1.48 -25.16 -8.50
C ILE A 93 -2.20 -23.82 -8.66
N ARG A 94 -1.48 -22.77 -9.09
CA ARG A 94 -2.00 -21.40 -9.20
C ARG A 94 -3.09 -21.27 -10.26
N THR A 95 -2.90 -21.91 -11.41
CA THR A 95 -3.82 -21.81 -12.56
C THR A 95 -4.85 -22.93 -12.60
N GLY A 96 -4.65 -24.01 -11.86
CA GLY A 96 -5.50 -25.19 -11.87
C GLY A 96 -6.99 -24.89 -11.64
N PRO A 97 -7.38 -24.12 -10.60
CA PRO A 97 -8.79 -23.78 -10.37
C PRO A 97 -9.42 -23.02 -11.55
N SER A 98 -8.68 -22.09 -12.16
CA SER A 98 -9.15 -21.34 -13.33
C SER A 98 -9.30 -22.19 -14.60
N ARG A 99 -8.62 -23.34 -14.65
CA ARG A 99 -8.69 -24.34 -15.72
C ARG A 99 -9.72 -25.45 -15.44
N GLY A 100 -10.48 -25.36 -14.35
CA GLY A 100 -11.47 -26.37 -13.97
C GLY A 100 -10.85 -27.66 -13.41
N VAL A 101 -9.60 -27.62 -12.95
CA VAL A 101 -8.98 -28.76 -12.27
C VAL A 101 -9.68 -28.99 -10.93
N ARG A 102 -10.00 -30.25 -10.64
CA ARG A 102 -10.70 -30.62 -9.41
C ARG A 102 -9.81 -30.39 -8.18
N GLY A 103 -10.44 -30.03 -7.06
CA GLY A 103 -9.73 -29.66 -5.82
C GLY A 103 -8.87 -30.78 -5.22
N ASP A 104 -9.22 -32.04 -5.44
CA ASP A 104 -8.44 -33.22 -5.04
C ASP A 104 -7.10 -33.29 -5.78
N VAL A 105 -7.08 -33.00 -7.08
CA VAL A 105 -5.86 -32.93 -7.89
C VAL A 105 -4.98 -31.77 -7.42
N ILE A 106 -5.58 -30.61 -7.12
CA ILE A 106 -4.85 -29.46 -6.57
C ILE A 106 -4.26 -29.79 -5.19
N GLY A 107 -4.99 -30.52 -4.35
CA GLY A 107 -4.51 -31.03 -3.08
C GLY A 107 -3.29 -31.95 -3.24
N GLY A 108 -3.33 -32.87 -4.21
CA GLY A 108 -2.19 -33.72 -4.56
C GLY A 108 -0.97 -32.94 -5.03
N LEU A 109 -1.17 -31.93 -5.89
CA LEU A 109 -0.09 -31.05 -6.34
C LEU A 109 0.53 -30.26 -5.19
N HIS A 110 -0.28 -29.79 -4.23
CA HIS A 110 0.24 -29.11 -3.03
C HIS A 110 1.13 -30.02 -2.19
N GLU A 111 0.75 -31.29 -2.04
CA GLU A 111 1.56 -32.26 -1.29
C GLU A 111 2.86 -32.58 -2.03
N GLU A 112 2.77 -32.82 -3.35
CA GLU A 112 3.95 -33.05 -4.19
C GLU A 112 4.92 -31.86 -4.15
N TYR A 113 4.40 -30.63 -4.22
CA TYR A 113 5.21 -29.42 -4.09
C TYR A 113 5.92 -29.36 -2.74
N ARG A 114 5.23 -29.65 -1.63
CA ARG A 114 5.86 -29.65 -0.30
C ARG A 114 6.96 -30.70 -0.18
N GLN A 115 6.72 -31.89 -0.71
CA GLN A 115 7.68 -32.99 -0.62
C GLN A 115 8.92 -32.75 -1.48
N LYS A 116 8.74 -32.28 -2.72
CA LYS A 116 9.84 -32.15 -3.69
C LYS A 116 10.52 -30.79 -3.69
N CYS A 117 9.81 -29.73 -3.29
CA CYS A 117 10.24 -28.35 -3.48
C CYS A 117 10.39 -27.56 -2.18
N SER A 118 10.31 -28.18 -0.99
CA SER A 118 10.41 -27.45 0.29
C SER A 118 11.73 -26.70 0.46
N GLU A 119 12.85 -27.33 0.12
CA GLU A 119 14.19 -26.70 0.23
C GLU A 119 14.38 -25.57 -0.78
N ASP A 120 13.96 -25.79 -2.03
CA ASP A 120 14.03 -24.80 -3.11
C ASP A 120 13.12 -23.59 -2.82
N ASP A 121 11.90 -23.84 -2.32
CA ASP A 121 10.97 -22.81 -1.88
C ASP A 121 11.53 -21.98 -0.72
N ALA A 122 12.17 -22.64 0.26
CA ALA A 122 12.83 -21.95 1.36
C ALA A 122 13.99 -21.06 0.86
N ALA A 123 14.85 -21.60 0.00
CA ALA A 123 15.97 -20.85 -0.58
C ALA A 123 15.49 -19.67 -1.45
N ALA A 124 14.46 -19.88 -2.27
CA ALA A 124 13.84 -18.85 -3.10
C ALA A 124 13.25 -17.71 -2.25
N ARG A 125 12.58 -18.04 -1.14
CA ARG A 125 12.08 -17.04 -0.19
C ARG A 125 13.22 -16.26 0.46
N GLN A 126 14.31 -16.93 0.81
CA GLN A 126 15.48 -16.28 1.37
C GLN A 126 16.10 -15.28 0.38
N ARG A 127 16.24 -15.67 -0.90
CA ARG A 127 16.74 -14.78 -1.97
C ARG A 127 15.87 -13.53 -2.13
N VAL A 128 14.55 -13.68 -2.17
CA VAL A 128 13.64 -12.51 -2.22
C VAL A 128 13.81 -11.61 -1.00
N ALA A 129 13.95 -12.19 0.19
CA ALA A 129 14.15 -11.40 1.40
C ALA A 129 15.49 -10.64 1.38
N GLU A 130 16.53 -11.24 0.83
CA GLU A 130 17.84 -10.65 0.63
C GLU A 130 17.81 -9.54 -0.42
N ASP A 131 17.24 -9.78 -1.60
CA ASP A 131 17.11 -8.77 -2.65
C ASP A 131 16.32 -7.55 -2.17
N ARG A 132 15.23 -7.77 -1.41
CA ARG A 132 14.47 -6.68 -0.78
C ARG A 132 15.28 -5.92 0.27
N ARG A 133 16.22 -6.57 0.99
CA ARG A 133 17.14 -5.87 1.90
C ARG A 133 18.13 -5.04 1.11
N ASN A 134 18.78 -5.65 0.13
CA ASN A 134 19.76 -5.01 -0.74
C ASN A 134 19.17 -3.80 -1.47
N GLU A 135 17.94 -3.90 -1.97
CA GLU A 135 17.24 -2.78 -2.61
C GLU A 135 16.97 -1.62 -1.64
N ARG A 136 16.59 -1.93 -0.39
CA ARG A 136 16.41 -0.88 0.63
C ARG A 136 17.73 -0.23 1.01
N ASP A 137 18.78 -1.02 1.15
CA ASP A 137 20.09 -0.52 1.59
C ASP A 137 20.77 0.30 0.48
N THR A 138 20.66 -0.13 -0.78
CA THR A 138 21.10 0.67 -1.94
C THR A 138 20.34 1.99 -2.06
N LYS A 139 19.01 1.99 -1.87
CA LYS A 139 18.21 3.22 -1.84
C LYS A 139 18.64 4.16 -0.71
N ARG A 140 18.87 3.62 0.50
CA ARG A 140 19.34 4.40 1.65
C ARG A 140 20.72 4.98 1.41
N ALA A 141 21.65 4.18 0.88
CA ALA A 141 23.01 4.61 0.57
C ALA A 141 23.02 5.73 -0.50
N ALA A 142 22.20 5.59 -1.55
CA ALA A 142 22.05 6.62 -2.57
C ALA A 142 21.48 7.93 -1.98
N GLN A 143 20.45 7.83 -1.13
CA GLN A 143 19.89 8.98 -0.44
C GLN A 143 20.91 9.65 0.48
N SER A 144 21.63 8.89 1.32
CA SER A 144 22.64 9.45 2.22
C SER A 144 23.80 10.09 1.46
N ALA A 145 24.25 9.49 0.36
CA ALA A 145 25.30 10.06 -0.47
C ALA A 145 24.85 11.39 -1.11
N SER A 146 23.61 11.44 -1.62
CA SER A 146 23.08 12.69 -2.19
C SER A 146 22.94 13.81 -1.14
N GLN A 147 22.52 13.47 0.09
CA GLN A 147 22.44 14.43 1.19
C GLN A 147 23.82 14.92 1.62
N GLN A 148 24.80 14.02 1.73
CA GLN A 148 26.19 14.39 2.05
C GLN A 148 26.78 15.33 0.99
N GLN A 149 26.54 15.05 -0.29
CA GLN A 149 27.01 15.90 -1.37
C GLN A 149 26.36 17.30 -1.33
N GLN A 150 25.05 17.37 -1.08
CA GLN A 150 24.36 18.66 -0.92
C GLN A 150 24.88 19.43 0.30
N GLN A 151 25.15 18.74 1.42
CA GLN A 151 25.68 19.37 2.61
C GLN A 151 27.10 19.89 2.40
N GLN A 152 27.97 19.12 1.72
CA GLN A 152 29.30 19.57 1.36
C GLN A 152 29.26 20.78 0.42
N ALA A 153 28.36 20.80 -0.57
CA ALA A 153 28.18 21.94 -1.46
C ALA A 153 27.73 23.19 -0.70
N ARG A 154 26.80 23.07 0.26
CA ARG A 154 26.38 24.18 1.13
C ARG A 154 27.52 24.71 1.98
N ILE A 155 28.28 23.83 2.61
CA ILE A 155 29.44 24.21 3.42
C ILE A 155 30.47 24.94 2.56
N ALA A 156 30.75 24.45 1.35
CA ALA A 156 31.67 25.10 0.42
C ALA A 156 31.17 26.50 0.02
N SER A 157 29.87 26.65 -0.30
CA SER A 157 29.30 27.96 -0.62
C SER A 157 29.38 28.93 0.56
N ASP A 158 29.11 28.46 1.78
CA ASP A 158 29.15 29.29 2.99
C ASP A 158 30.57 29.78 3.26
N GLN A 159 31.57 28.90 3.13
CA GLN A 159 32.99 29.28 3.26
C GLN A 159 33.39 30.35 2.23
N CYS A 160 32.94 30.20 0.99
CA CYS A 160 33.21 31.18 -0.06
C CYS A 160 32.52 32.53 0.19
N ASN A 161 31.29 32.51 0.70
CA ASN A 161 30.56 33.72 1.05
C ASN A 161 31.21 34.47 2.22
N GLU A 162 31.69 33.75 3.24
CA GLU A 162 32.41 34.36 4.35
C GLU A 162 33.76 34.95 3.90
N LEU A 163 34.49 34.25 3.03
CA LEU A 163 35.74 34.77 2.47
C LEU A 163 35.49 36.05 1.64
N LEU A 164 34.43 36.08 0.84
CA LEU A 164 34.00 37.29 0.12
C LEU A 164 33.72 38.46 1.08
N ARG A 165 33.01 38.20 2.17
CA ARG A 165 32.69 39.24 3.16
C ARG A 165 33.95 39.82 3.78
N ILE A 166 34.93 38.98 4.12
CA ILE A 166 36.24 39.41 4.65
C ILE A 166 37.01 40.23 3.62
N LEU A 167 37.09 39.75 2.37
CA LEU A 167 37.76 40.48 1.28
C LEU A 167 37.11 41.84 1.03
N ALA A 168 35.77 41.91 1.03
CA ALA A 168 35.05 43.17 0.90
C ALA A 168 35.36 44.15 2.04
N ALA A 169 35.49 43.67 3.28
CA ALA A 169 35.90 44.50 4.41
C ALA A 169 37.35 45.01 4.24
N LYS A 170 38.30 44.15 3.85
CA LYS A 170 39.69 44.54 3.61
C LYS A 170 39.84 45.51 2.44
N ARG A 171 39.05 45.36 1.38
CA ARG A 171 39.01 46.28 0.23
C ARG A 171 38.57 47.70 0.61
N ARG A 172 37.74 47.85 1.65
CA ARG A 172 37.35 49.19 2.15
C ARG A 172 38.48 49.88 2.91
N GLN A 173 39.43 49.11 3.43
CA GLN A 173 40.58 49.61 4.21
C GLN A 173 41.85 49.80 3.37
N THR A 174 41.80 49.55 2.06
CA THR A 174 42.98 49.52 1.20
C THR A 174 43.75 50.85 1.15
N ALA A 175 43.08 51.98 1.36
CA ALA A 175 43.71 53.30 1.41
C ALA A 175 44.66 53.50 2.61
N THR A 176 44.48 52.73 3.68
CA THR A 176 45.30 52.82 4.91
C THR A 176 46.29 51.65 5.04
N MET A 177 46.37 50.76 4.04
CA MET A 177 47.23 49.58 4.05
C MET A 177 48.63 49.87 3.51
N SER A 178 49.65 49.28 4.14
CA SER A 178 51.03 49.26 3.65
C SER A 178 51.17 48.47 2.34
N ASP A 179 52.29 48.61 1.64
CA ASP A 179 52.54 47.91 0.38
C ASP A 179 52.52 46.38 0.55
N GLY A 180 53.05 45.86 1.67
CA GLY A 180 53.04 44.43 1.99
C GLY A 180 51.63 43.88 2.21
N GLU A 181 50.81 44.60 2.98
CA GLU A 181 49.41 44.21 3.22
C GLU A 181 48.56 44.25 1.95
N ARG A 182 48.86 45.18 1.03
CA ARG A 182 48.22 45.23 -0.30
C ARG A 182 48.60 44.01 -1.15
N ALA A 183 49.86 43.57 -1.13
CA ALA A 183 50.27 42.35 -1.82
C ALA A 183 49.59 41.10 -1.23
N ASP A 184 49.41 41.03 0.09
CA ASP A 184 48.69 39.94 0.76
C ASP A 184 47.21 39.91 0.42
N LEU A 185 46.58 41.08 0.32
CA LEU A 185 45.20 41.19 -0.12
C LEU A 185 45.06 40.68 -1.56
N GLN A 186 45.94 41.07 -2.48
CA GLN A 186 45.93 40.58 -3.86
C GLN A 186 46.09 39.06 -3.95
N ARG A 187 47.01 38.47 -3.16
CA ARG A 187 47.16 37.00 -3.09
C ARG A 187 45.89 36.32 -2.57
N SER A 188 45.26 36.89 -1.55
CA SER A 188 44.01 36.37 -0.98
C SER A 188 42.85 36.42 -2.00
N GLU A 189 42.78 37.48 -2.80
CA GLU A 189 41.80 37.61 -3.88
C GLU A 189 42.02 36.62 -5.01
N ALA A 190 43.28 36.36 -5.39
CA ALA A 190 43.62 35.34 -6.38
C ALA A 190 43.23 33.93 -5.89
N SER A 191 43.59 33.57 -4.66
CA SER A 191 43.20 32.29 -4.07
C SER A 191 41.69 32.13 -3.88
N TYR A 192 40.95 33.23 -3.66
CA TYR A 192 39.49 33.20 -3.70
C TYR A 192 38.98 32.90 -5.11
N ALA A 193 39.50 33.58 -6.13
CA ALA A 193 39.08 33.37 -7.52
C ALA A 193 39.32 31.93 -7.99
N GLU A 194 40.44 31.31 -7.61
CA GLU A 194 40.75 29.92 -7.98
C GLU A 194 39.81 28.90 -7.32
N ARG A 195 39.43 29.11 -6.06
CA ARG A 195 38.70 28.11 -5.25
C ARG A 195 37.19 28.27 -5.26
N CYS A 196 36.69 29.49 -5.43
CA CYS A 196 35.28 29.84 -5.21
C CYS A 196 34.58 30.38 -6.46
N LYS A 197 35.30 30.58 -7.57
CA LYS A 197 34.79 31.26 -8.78
C LYS A 197 34.71 30.30 -9.98
N GLN A 198 34.42 29.03 -9.73
CA GLN A 198 34.09 28.02 -10.74
C GLN A 198 32.59 27.88 -10.91
#